data_AF-A0A961JED5-F1
#
_entry.id   AF-A0A961JED5-F1
#
_cell.length_a   1.000
_cell.length_b   1.000
_cell.length_c   1.000
_cell.angle_alpha   90.00
_cell.angle_beta   90.00
_cell.angle_gamma   90.00
#
_symmetry.space_group_name_H-M   'P 1'
#
loop_
_entity.id
_entity.type
_entity.pdbx_description
1 polymer ?
#
loop_
_entity_poly.entity_id
_entity_poly.type
_entity_poly.pdbx_seq_one_letter_code
_entity_poly.pdbx_strand_id
1 'polypeptide(L)'
;MRAQFDMALDAMHATFAAVPALREFSPLPAGSRFVERLPKAVPVVPQFERCTLTPVPEADALFRAARALAPHVQWYQGYTEEKAGRDFARNAGYFELLGVDGHFNAPGLSAFLLYLGPNLHYRRHWHEAEELYYIIAGEAYFQVDGEETPSLLRPGDSRFHASFQPHQTMTGPQGILCLVLWRGAGLNGPLEMETAPGA
;
A
#
# COMPACT_ATOMS: atom_id res chain seq x y z
N MET A 1 -14.60 -17.06 4.32
CA MET A 1 -13.21 -16.70 4.02
C MET A 1 -12.99 -16.47 2.52
N ARG A 2 -13.02 -17.50 1.66
CA ARG A 2 -12.83 -17.32 0.19
C ARG A 2 -13.72 -16.22 -0.43
N ALA A 3 -15.01 -16.20 -0.12
CA ALA A 3 -15.92 -15.17 -0.63
C ALA A 3 -15.51 -13.73 -0.26
N GLN A 4 -14.89 -13.50 0.90
CA GLN A 4 -14.41 -12.17 1.29
C GLN A 4 -13.20 -11.73 0.44
N PHE A 5 -12.34 -12.68 0.07
CA PHE A 5 -11.23 -12.43 -0.85
C PHE A 5 -11.75 -12.10 -2.26
N ASP A 6 -12.72 -12.86 -2.77
CA ASP A 6 -13.31 -12.58 -4.08
C ASP A 6 -14.00 -11.20 -4.09
N MET A 7 -14.74 -10.84 -3.03
CA MET A 7 -15.31 -9.49 -2.87
C MET A 7 -14.26 -8.39 -2.86
N ALA A 8 -13.11 -8.61 -2.22
CA ALA A 8 -12.02 -7.63 -2.22
C ALA A 8 -11.38 -7.48 -3.60
N LEU A 9 -11.20 -8.59 -4.32
CA LEU A 9 -10.69 -8.56 -5.70
C LEU A 9 -11.66 -7.80 -6.62
N ASP A 10 -12.96 -8.09 -6.54
CA ASP A 10 -13.99 -7.40 -7.33
C ASP A 10 -14.04 -5.90 -7.01
N ALA A 11 -13.96 -5.54 -5.72
CA ALA A 11 -13.90 -4.14 -5.30
C ALA A 11 -12.63 -3.43 -5.78
N MET A 12 -11.49 -4.13 -5.80
CA MET A 12 -10.25 -3.61 -6.37
C MET A 12 -10.38 -3.40 -7.88
N HIS A 13 -10.94 -4.36 -8.62
CA HIS A 13 -11.21 -4.22 -10.06
C HIS A 13 -12.16 -3.04 -10.36
N ALA A 14 -13.20 -2.86 -9.55
CA ALA A 14 -14.11 -1.72 -9.68
C ALA A 14 -13.40 -0.38 -9.42
N THR A 15 -12.52 -0.33 -8.40
CA THR A 15 -11.68 0.85 -8.11
C THR A 15 -10.76 1.16 -9.30
N PHE A 16 -10.09 0.14 -9.86
CA PHE A 16 -9.28 0.28 -11.08
C PHE A 16 -10.10 0.82 -12.25
N ALA A 17 -11.30 0.31 -12.48
CA ALA A 17 -12.15 0.77 -13.58
C ALA A 17 -12.55 2.25 -13.42
N ALA A 18 -12.79 2.69 -12.19
CA ALA A 18 -13.24 4.05 -11.88
C ALA A 18 -12.10 5.09 -11.91
N VAL A 19 -10.87 4.72 -11.53
CA VAL A 19 -9.77 5.67 -11.34
C VAL A 19 -8.85 5.72 -12.56
N PRO A 20 -8.78 6.85 -13.31
CA PRO A 20 -7.94 6.95 -14.51
C PRO A 20 -6.45 6.67 -14.26
N ALA A 21 -5.88 7.20 -13.19
CA ALA A 21 -4.46 7.03 -12.86
C ALA A 21 -4.05 5.55 -12.72
N LEU A 22 -4.92 4.70 -12.13
CA LEU A 22 -4.65 3.27 -12.00
C LEU A 22 -4.62 2.58 -13.37
N ARG A 23 -5.56 2.94 -14.27
CA ARG A 23 -5.65 2.37 -15.63
C ARG A 23 -4.50 2.82 -16.53
N GLU A 24 -4.10 4.07 -16.40
CA GLU A 24 -2.97 4.64 -17.15
C GLU A 24 -1.64 4.04 -16.68
N PHE A 25 -1.52 3.72 -15.39
CA PHE A 25 -0.32 3.08 -14.86
C PHE A 25 -0.19 1.62 -15.27
N SER A 26 -1.25 0.81 -15.27
CA SER A 26 -1.14 -0.56 -15.79
C SER A 26 -2.50 -1.14 -16.15
N PRO A 27 -2.62 -1.92 -17.24
CA PRO A 27 -3.78 -2.78 -17.41
C PRO A 27 -3.84 -3.80 -16.26
N LEU A 28 -5.05 -4.16 -15.85
CA LEU A 28 -5.23 -5.31 -14.96
C LEU A 28 -4.77 -6.60 -15.68
N PRO A 29 -4.17 -7.55 -14.96
CA PRO A 29 -3.88 -8.87 -15.50
C PRO A 29 -5.16 -9.54 -16.03
N ALA A 30 -5.04 -10.26 -17.15
CA ALA A 30 -6.18 -10.93 -17.79
C ALA A 30 -6.85 -12.00 -16.90
N GLY A 31 -6.16 -12.46 -15.86
CA GLY A 31 -6.68 -13.34 -14.84
C GLY A 31 -5.74 -13.43 -13.65
N SER A 32 -6.26 -13.99 -12.57
CA SER A 32 -5.50 -14.26 -11.36
C SER A 32 -5.94 -15.59 -10.75
N ARG A 33 -5.07 -16.21 -9.96
CA ARG A 33 -5.36 -17.47 -9.27
C ARG A 33 -5.34 -17.24 -7.77
N PHE A 34 -6.44 -17.59 -7.09
CA PHE A 34 -6.45 -17.56 -5.63
C PHE A 34 -5.41 -18.54 -5.06
N VAL A 35 -4.61 -18.05 -4.11
CA VAL A 35 -3.62 -18.80 -3.36
C VAL A 35 -3.94 -18.61 -1.89
N GLU A 36 -4.20 -19.71 -1.19
CA GLU A 36 -4.37 -19.66 0.26
C GLU A 36 -3.03 -19.36 0.93
N ARG A 37 -3.00 -18.27 1.69
CA ARG A 37 -1.84 -17.84 2.48
C ARG A 37 -2.26 -17.73 3.94
N LEU A 38 -1.41 -18.21 4.84
CA LEU A 38 -1.71 -18.18 6.27
C LEU A 38 -1.78 -16.71 6.75
N PRO A 39 -2.79 -16.36 7.56
CA PRO A 39 -2.85 -15.04 8.17
C PRO A 39 -1.59 -14.75 8.98
N LYS A 40 -1.06 -13.54 8.83
CA LYS A 40 0.07 -13.04 9.61
C LYS A 40 -0.26 -11.64 10.05
N ALA A 41 -0.49 -11.45 11.35
CA ALA A 41 -0.73 -10.12 11.89
C ALA A 41 0.57 -9.33 12.04
N VAL A 42 0.46 -8.01 11.94
CA VAL A 42 1.50 -7.04 12.33
C VAL A 42 0.91 -6.07 13.36
N PRO A 43 1.72 -5.33 14.14
CA PRO A 43 1.21 -4.51 15.23
C PRO A 43 0.17 -3.45 14.84
N VAL A 44 0.20 -2.98 13.58
CA VAL A 44 -0.71 -1.93 13.11
C VAL A 44 -2.14 -2.43 12.83
N VAL A 45 -2.35 -3.75 12.70
CA VAL A 45 -3.65 -4.32 12.29
C VAL A 45 -4.83 -3.83 13.15
N PRO A 46 -4.76 -3.84 14.50
CA PRO A 46 -5.87 -3.38 15.33
C PRO A 46 -6.17 -1.88 15.14
N GLN A 47 -5.18 -1.07 14.76
CA GLN A 47 -5.38 0.34 14.47
C GLN A 47 -6.09 0.52 13.13
N PHE A 48 -5.69 -0.22 12.10
CA PHE A 48 -6.39 -0.24 10.82
C PHE A 48 -7.87 -0.66 10.98
N GLU A 49 -8.12 -1.73 11.76
CA GLU A 49 -9.47 -2.23 12.04
C GLU A 49 -10.38 -1.20 12.73
N ARG A 50 -9.82 -0.26 13.49
CA ARG A 50 -10.56 0.76 14.25
C ARG A 50 -10.47 2.17 13.67
N CYS A 51 -9.76 2.36 12.56
CA CYS A 51 -9.59 3.69 11.99
C CYS A 51 -10.94 4.30 11.58
N THR A 52 -11.05 5.62 11.72
CA THR A 52 -12.24 6.41 11.35
C THR A 52 -12.03 7.16 10.03
N LEU A 53 -11.13 6.64 9.18
CA LEU A 53 -10.84 7.21 7.88
C LEU A 53 -12.08 7.12 6.98
N THR A 54 -12.30 8.18 6.19
CA THR A 54 -13.38 8.23 5.20
C THR A 54 -12.79 7.97 3.81
N PRO A 55 -13.17 6.87 3.13
CA PRO A 55 -12.67 6.59 1.79
C PRO A 55 -13.36 7.47 0.74
N VAL A 56 -12.68 7.65 -0.40
CA VAL A 56 -13.33 8.14 -1.62
C VAL A 56 -14.44 7.20 -2.09
N PRO A 57 -15.53 7.72 -2.70
CA PRO A 57 -16.68 6.90 -3.09
C PRO A 57 -16.33 5.71 -3.99
N GLU A 58 -15.43 5.90 -4.96
CA GLU A 58 -15.02 4.87 -5.92
C GLU A 58 -14.21 3.72 -5.30
N ALA A 59 -13.61 3.91 -4.12
CA ALA A 59 -12.81 2.92 -3.41
C ALA A 59 -13.42 2.49 -2.06
N ASP A 60 -14.65 2.94 -1.74
CA ASP A 60 -15.32 2.63 -0.47
C ASP A 60 -15.58 1.12 -0.30
N ALA A 61 -15.99 0.43 -1.37
CA ALA A 61 -16.13 -1.03 -1.33
C ALA A 61 -14.80 -1.73 -1.03
N LEU A 62 -13.70 -1.24 -1.62
CA LEU A 62 -12.36 -1.79 -1.40
C LEU A 62 -11.89 -1.52 0.02
N PHE A 63 -12.12 -0.32 0.56
CA PHE A 63 -11.82 0.04 1.94
C PHE A 63 -12.53 -0.89 2.94
N ARG A 64 -13.83 -1.14 2.76
CA ARG A 64 -14.62 -2.05 3.61
C ARG A 64 -14.13 -3.49 3.48
N ALA A 65 -13.86 -3.95 2.26
CA ALA A 65 -13.36 -5.30 2.02
C ALA A 65 -11.97 -5.50 2.64
N ALA A 66 -11.07 -4.53 2.53
CA ALA A 66 -9.75 -4.55 3.15
C ALA A 66 -9.84 -4.63 4.69
N ARG A 67 -10.73 -3.85 5.32
CA ARG A 67 -10.99 -3.94 6.77
C ARG A 67 -11.53 -5.31 7.18
N ALA A 68 -12.46 -5.87 6.41
CA ALA A 68 -13.01 -7.21 6.68
C ALA A 68 -11.97 -8.33 6.50
N LEU A 69 -11.00 -8.13 5.61
CA LEU A 69 -9.90 -9.05 5.36
C LEU A 69 -8.72 -8.91 6.33
N ALA A 70 -8.62 -7.80 7.07
CA ALA A 70 -7.51 -7.52 7.98
C ALA A 70 -7.10 -8.69 8.90
N PRO A 71 -8.01 -9.46 9.53
CA PRO A 71 -7.63 -10.60 10.37
C PRO A 71 -7.28 -11.89 9.59
N HIS A 72 -7.44 -11.89 8.27
CA HIS A 72 -7.34 -13.08 7.41
C HIS A 72 -6.19 -13.02 6.40
N VAL A 73 -5.54 -11.88 6.24
CA VAL A 73 -4.46 -11.69 5.26
C VAL A 73 -3.08 -11.89 5.89
N GLN A 74 -2.12 -12.22 5.04
CA GLN A 74 -0.70 -12.18 5.38
C GLN A 74 -0.19 -10.73 5.31
N TRP A 75 -0.01 -10.08 6.45
CA TRP A 75 0.58 -8.73 6.53
C TRP A 75 2.11 -8.77 6.54
N TYR A 76 2.68 -7.67 6.06
CA TYR A 76 4.11 -7.41 5.95
C TYR A 76 4.42 -5.99 6.43
N GLN A 77 5.67 -5.76 6.80
CA GLN A 77 6.20 -4.42 7.11
C GLN A 77 7.37 -4.03 6.18
N GLY A 78 7.95 -4.97 5.43
CA GLY A 78 9.09 -4.72 4.55
C GLY A 78 10.44 -4.53 5.26
N TYR A 79 10.45 -4.04 6.50
CA TYR A 79 11.68 -3.70 7.24
C TYR A 79 11.71 -4.28 8.64
N THR A 80 12.93 -4.46 9.18
CA THR A 80 13.15 -4.79 10.59
C THR A 80 12.99 -3.55 11.48
N GLU A 81 12.73 -3.75 12.77
CA GLU A 81 12.70 -2.66 13.76
C GLU A 81 14.05 -1.93 13.84
N GLU A 82 15.18 -2.64 13.71
CA GLU A 82 16.51 -2.01 13.68
C GLU A 82 16.67 -1.08 12.48
N LYS A 83 16.18 -1.47 11.30
CA LYS A 83 16.32 -0.62 10.10
C LYS A 83 15.32 0.53 10.13
N ALA A 84 14.04 0.28 10.37
CA ALA A 84 12.98 1.30 10.24
C ALA A 84 12.69 2.07 11.54
N GLY A 85 13.11 1.54 12.69
CA GLY A 85 12.78 2.06 14.01
C GLY A 85 11.45 1.50 14.55
N ARG A 86 11.30 1.59 15.87
CA ARG A 86 10.14 1.08 16.61
C ARG A 86 8.80 1.68 16.17
N ASP A 87 8.81 2.97 15.82
CA ASP A 87 7.57 3.66 15.47
C ASP A 87 6.98 3.12 14.17
N PHE A 88 7.82 2.98 13.13
CA PHE A 88 7.42 2.32 11.88
C PHE A 88 7.00 0.86 12.12
N ALA A 89 7.78 0.10 12.89
CA ALA A 89 7.46 -1.29 13.22
C ALA A 89 6.13 -1.45 14.00
N ARG A 90 5.60 -0.38 14.61
CA ARG A 90 4.29 -0.39 15.27
C ARG A 90 3.16 0.15 14.40
N ASN A 91 3.46 1.09 13.51
CA ASN A 91 2.48 1.93 12.84
C ASN A 91 2.40 1.74 11.32
N ALA A 92 3.17 0.82 10.73
CA ALA A 92 3.10 0.51 9.30
C ALA A 92 2.79 -0.96 9.04
N GLY A 93 2.04 -1.21 7.97
CA GLY A 93 1.80 -2.54 7.47
C GLY A 93 1.09 -2.54 6.12
N TYR A 94 1.38 -3.54 5.30
CA TYR A 94 0.69 -3.77 4.04
C TYR A 94 0.41 -5.25 3.81
N PHE A 95 -0.49 -5.55 2.88
CA PHE A 95 -0.65 -6.89 2.32
C PHE A 95 -0.83 -6.81 0.81
N GLU A 96 -0.34 -7.82 0.09
CA GLU A 96 -0.51 -7.94 -1.36
C GLU A 96 -1.82 -8.67 -1.66
N LEU A 97 -2.77 -7.98 -2.28
CA LEU A 97 -4.04 -8.58 -2.66
C LEU A 97 -3.91 -9.32 -3.99
N LEU A 98 -3.33 -8.66 -4.99
CA LEU A 98 -3.09 -9.19 -6.33
C LEU A 98 -1.61 -9.03 -6.66
N GLY A 99 -0.97 -10.05 -7.22
CA GLY A 99 0.39 -9.93 -7.75
C GLY A 99 1.22 -11.18 -7.59
N VAL A 100 2.55 -11.06 -7.70
CA VAL A 100 3.43 -12.22 -7.71
C VAL A 100 3.33 -13.00 -6.39
N ASP A 101 3.23 -12.29 -5.26
CA ASP A 101 3.09 -12.88 -3.93
C ASP A 101 1.75 -12.57 -3.24
N GLY A 102 0.76 -12.14 -4.02
CA GLY A 102 -0.59 -11.84 -3.54
C GLY A 102 -1.42 -13.07 -3.15
N HIS A 103 -2.55 -12.80 -2.49
CA HIS A 103 -3.64 -13.79 -2.31
C HIS A 103 -4.30 -14.17 -3.63
N PHE A 104 -4.23 -13.28 -4.62
CA PHE A 104 -4.50 -13.57 -6.02
C PHE A 104 -3.21 -13.46 -6.81
N ASN A 105 -2.64 -14.61 -7.18
CA ASN A 105 -1.41 -14.65 -7.93
C ASN A 105 -1.65 -14.18 -9.37
N ALA A 106 -0.91 -13.17 -9.81
CA ALA A 106 -0.93 -12.66 -11.18
C ALA A 106 0.45 -12.11 -11.59
N PRO A 107 0.91 -12.36 -12.83
CA PRO A 107 2.17 -11.81 -13.30
C PRO A 107 2.03 -10.35 -13.76
N GLY A 108 3.12 -9.59 -13.68
CA GLY A 108 3.28 -8.29 -14.35
C GLY A 108 2.72 -7.07 -13.60
N LEU A 109 1.96 -7.26 -12.52
CA LEU A 109 1.45 -6.21 -11.66
C LEU A 109 1.30 -6.74 -10.23
N SER A 110 1.78 -6.00 -9.25
CA SER A 110 1.44 -6.21 -7.84
C SER A 110 0.63 -5.05 -7.30
N ALA A 111 -0.37 -5.33 -6.48
CA ALA A 111 -1.31 -4.39 -5.90
C ALA A 111 -1.42 -4.65 -4.39
N PHE A 112 -0.99 -3.66 -3.61
CA PHE A 112 -0.91 -3.72 -2.16
C PHE A 112 -1.92 -2.77 -1.53
N LEU A 113 -2.50 -3.20 -0.40
CA LEU A 113 -3.18 -2.28 0.51
C LEU A 113 -2.20 -1.93 1.60
N LEU A 114 -1.77 -0.67 1.64
CA LEU A 114 -0.81 -0.13 2.60
C LEU A 114 -1.53 0.78 3.59
N TYR A 115 -1.38 0.47 4.87
CA TYR A 115 -1.84 1.33 5.95
C TYR A 115 -0.64 1.90 6.72
N LEU A 116 -0.62 3.23 6.85
CA LEU A 116 0.32 3.97 7.66
C LEU A 116 -0.47 4.71 8.75
N GLY A 117 -0.10 4.48 10.01
CA GLY A 117 -0.75 5.05 11.18
C GLY A 117 -0.55 6.55 11.33
N PRO A 118 -1.20 7.18 12.32
CA PRO A 118 -1.04 8.60 12.64
C PRO A 118 0.40 9.02 12.90
N ASN A 119 0.77 10.22 12.43
CA ASN A 119 2.03 10.90 12.74
C ASN A 119 3.30 10.06 12.51
N LEU A 120 3.28 9.20 11.50
CA LEU A 120 4.37 8.31 11.15
C LEU A 120 5.23 8.94 10.05
N HIS A 121 6.55 8.97 10.30
CA HIS A 121 7.55 9.24 9.25
C HIS A 121 8.02 7.93 8.62
N TYR A 122 7.47 7.61 7.45
CA TYR A 122 8.04 6.59 6.58
C TYR A 122 9.21 7.21 5.81
N ARG A 123 10.41 7.00 6.33
CA ARG A 123 11.66 7.59 5.83
C ARG A 123 11.94 7.24 4.38
N ARG A 124 12.90 7.97 3.80
CA ARG A 124 13.35 7.81 2.43
C ARG A 124 13.69 6.36 2.11
N HIS A 125 12.99 5.81 1.13
CA HIS A 125 13.11 4.44 0.64
C HIS A 125 13.04 4.39 -0.88
N TRP A 126 13.50 3.29 -1.46
CA TRP A 126 13.50 3.07 -2.90
C TRP A 126 13.48 1.57 -3.22
N HIS A 127 13.06 1.25 -4.43
CA HIS A 127 13.00 -0.09 -4.97
C HIS A 127 13.03 -0.01 -6.50
N GLU A 128 13.29 -1.13 -7.17
CA GLU A 128 13.43 -1.17 -8.64
C GLU A 128 12.08 -1.03 -9.37
N ALA A 129 11.00 -1.53 -8.77
CA ALA A 129 9.68 -1.44 -9.39
C ALA A 129 9.25 0.01 -9.56
N GLU A 130 8.64 0.34 -10.69
CA GLU A 130 7.88 1.58 -10.78
C GLU A 130 6.64 1.45 -9.91
N GLU A 131 6.23 2.55 -9.28
CA GLU A 131 5.17 2.53 -8.29
C GLU A 131 4.16 3.65 -8.49
N LEU A 132 2.88 3.33 -8.23
CA LEU A 132 1.82 4.31 -8.13
C LEU A 132 1.09 4.15 -6.79
N TYR A 133 1.13 5.20 -5.98
CA TYR A 133 0.22 5.37 -4.85
C TYR A 133 -1.10 5.96 -5.33
N TYR A 134 -2.20 5.45 -4.80
CA TYR A 134 -3.51 6.08 -4.84
C TYR A 134 -4.09 6.14 -3.43
N ILE A 135 -4.42 7.34 -2.97
CA ILE A 135 -4.89 7.57 -1.60
C ILE A 135 -6.38 7.21 -1.53
N ILE A 136 -6.69 6.12 -0.84
CA ILE A 136 -8.09 5.71 -0.62
C ILE A 136 -8.71 6.60 0.45
N ALA A 137 -8.00 6.81 1.56
CA ALA A 137 -8.51 7.53 2.73
C ALA A 137 -7.38 8.14 3.57
N GLY A 138 -7.68 9.24 4.28
CA GLY A 138 -6.69 10.00 5.06
C GLY A 138 -5.85 10.96 4.22
N GLU A 139 -4.87 11.60 4.84
CA GLU A 139 -3.92 12.49 4.15
C GLU A 139 -2.49 12.36 4.68
N ALA A 140 -1.52 12.57 3.80
CA ALA A 140 -0.10 12.54 4.11
C ALA A 140 0.70 13.42 3.16
N TYR A 141 1.84 13.91 3.65
CA TYR A 141 2.83 14.56 2.82
C TYR A 141 3.71 13.51 2.14
N PHE A 142 3.81 13.58 0.82
CA PHE A 142 4.70 12.78 0.00
C PHE A 142 5.80 13.67 -0.54
N GLN A 143 7.03 13.14 -0.58
CA GLN A 143 8.15 13.82 -1.21
C GLN A 143 8.97 12.79 -1.97
N VAL A 144 9.27 13.12 -3.22
CA VAL A 144 10.22 12.35 -4.03
C VAL A 144 11.53 13.11 -4.12
N ASP A 145 12.61 12.39 -4.42
CA ASP A 145 13.90 13.02 -4.63
C ASP A 145 13.85 14.04 -5.78
N GLY A 146 14.51 15.18 -5.56
CA GLY A 146 14.49 16.33 -6.48
C GLY A 146 13.39 17.36 -6.20
N GLU A 147 12.42 17.08 -5.33
CA GLU A 147 11.44 18.09 -4.89
C GLU A 147 11.92 18.87 -3.66
N GLU A 148 11.85 20.19 -3.74
CA GLU A 148 12.21 21.07 -2.61
C GLU A 148 11.21 20.99 -1.45
N THR A 149 9.92 20.76 -1.75
CA THR A 149 8.84 20.74 -0.75
C THR A 149 7.94 19.51 -0.89
N PRO A 150 7.53 18.88 0.22
CA PRO A 150 6.56 17.79 0.18
C PRO A 150 5.19 18.25 -0.32
N SER A 151 4.54 17.41 -1.12
CA SER A 151 3.15 17.60 -1.57
C SER A 151 2.18 16.92 -0.61
N LEU A 152 1.15 17.64 -0.15
CA LEU A 152 0.06 17.04 0.64
C LEU A 152 -0.91 16.31 -0.30
N LEU A 153 -1.03 14.99 -0.15
CA LEU A 153 -1.97 14.17 -0.88
C LEU A 153 -3.15 13.77 0.00
N ARG A 154 -4.33 13.76 -0.60
CA ARG A 154 -5.64 13.53 0.01
C ARG A 154 -6.40 12.42 -0.72
N PRO A 155 -7.54 11.94 -0.18
CA PRO A 155 -8.29 10.88 -0.82
C PRO A 155 -8.65 11.22 -2.27
N GLY A 156 -8.31 10.33 -3.21
CA GLY A 156 -8.48 10.53 -4.65
C GLY A 156 -7.21 10.98 -5.38
N ASP A 157 -6.20 11.50 -4.67
CA ASP A 157 -4.92 11.86 -5.26
C ASP A 157 -4.07 10.61 -5.55
N SER A 158 -3.16 10.73 -6.51
CA SER A 158 -2.21 9.68 -6.87
C SER A 158 -0.79 10.22 -7.01
N ARG A 159 0.21 9.35 -6.78
CA ARG A 159 1.63 9.70 -6.87
C ARG A 159 2.43 8.60 -7.53
N PHE A 160 3.07 8.94 -8.65
CA PHE A 160 4.00 8.05 -9.34
C PHE A 160 5.42 8.19 -8.79
N HIS A 161 6.11 7.08 -8.65
CA HIS A 161 7.53 6.99 -8.34
C HIS A 161 8.22 6.21 -9.46
N ALA A 162 9.25 6.81 -10.05
CA ALA A 162 10.08 6.12 -11.04
C ALA A 162 10.94 5.03 -10.38
N SER A 163 11.42 4.08 -11.19
CA SER A 163 12.35 3.05 -10.75
C SER A 163 13.54 3.65 -10.00
N PHE A 164 13.84 3.10 -8.83
CA PHE A 164 14.89 3.56 -7.90
C PHE A 164 14.77 5.00 -7.41
N GLN A 165 13.67 5.72 -7.71
CA GLN A 165 13.49 7.09 -7.25
C GLN A 165 13.22 7.09 -5.74
N PRO A 166 14.11 7.67 -4.91
CA PRO A 166 13.85 7.70 -3.48
C PRO A 166 12.64 8.56 -3.14
N HIS A 167 11.82 8.08 -2.21
CA HIS A 167 10.61 8.76 -1.79
C HIS A 167 10.34 8.53 -0.31
N GLN A 168 9.59 9.44 0.31
CA GLN A 168 9.21 9.38 1.72
C GLN A 168 7.78 9.85 1.94
N THR A 169 7.21 9.46 3.08
CA THR A 169 5.84 9.79 3.46
C THR A 169 5.79 10.23 4.92
N MET A 170 5.06 11.31 5.20
CA MET A 170 4.76 11.77 6.55
C MET A 170 3.25 11.84 6.72
N THR A 171 2.68 10.97 7.55
CA THR A 171 1.23 10.95 7.76
C THR A 171 0.76 12.03 8.72
N GLY A 172 -0.46 12.53 8.50
CA GLY A 172 -1.14 13.39 9.46
C GLY A 172 -1.68 12.62 10.67
N PRO A 173 -2.47 13.27 11.55
CA PRO A 173 -2.95 12.68 12.80
C PRO A 173 -3.99 11.56 12.62
N GLN A 174 -4.46 11.31 11.39
CA GLN A 174 -5.45 10.27 11.09
C GLN A 174 -4.83 9.00 10.48
N GLY A 175 -3.59 9.08 9.99
CA GLY A 175 -3.00 8.03 9.14
C GLY A 175 -3.59 8.03 7.73
N ILE A 176 -3.18 7.06 6.90
CA ILE A 176 -3.65 6.88 5.53
C ILE A 176 -3.86 5.41 5.19
N LEU A 177 -4.79 5.14 4.27
CA LEU A 177 -4.87 3.88 3.53
C LEU A 177 -4.64 4.17 2.05
N CYS A 178 -3.74 3.41 1.43
CA CYS A 178 -3.39 3.53 0.03
C CYS A 178 -3.61 2.20 -0.72
N LEU A 179 -4.05 2.30 -1.97
CA LEU A 179 -3.79 1.26 -2.96
C LEU A 179 -2.45 1.60 -3.63
N VAL A 180 -1.50 0.68 -3.56
CA VAL A 180 -0.16 0.85 -4.12
C VAL A 180 0.04 -0.18 -5.23
N LEU A 181 0.39 0.28 -6.43
CA LEU A 181 0.63 -0.58 -7.59
C LEU A 181 2.10 -0.60 -7.94
N TRP A 182 2.64 -1.79 -8.21
CA TRP A 182 3.99 -1.98 -8.71
C TRP A 182 3.97 -2.62 -10.10
N ARG A 183 4.82 -2.12 -11.01
CA ARG A 183 5.01 -2.70 -12.35
C ARG A 183 6.48 -2.72 -12.74
N GLY A 184 6.81 -3.50 -13.77
CA GLY A 184 8.15 -3.53 -14.36
C GLY A 184 9.09 -4.54 -13.69
N ALA A 185 10.39 -4.24 -13.71
CA ALA A 185 11.39 -5.06 -13.04
C ALA A 185 11.27 -4.96 -11.51
N GLY A 186 11.84 -5.91 -10.77
CA GLY A 186 11.89 -5.83 -9.32
C GLY A 186 10.56 -6.00 -8.58
N LEU A 187 9.53 -6.62 -9.17
CA LEU A 187 8.25 -6.90 -8.47
C LEU A 187 8.42 -7.67 -7.16
N ASN A 188 9.46 -8.51 -7.06
CA ASN A 188 9.86 -9.21 -5.83
C ASN A 188 11.21 -8.74 -5.31
N GLY A 189 11.62 -7.54 -5.73
CA GLY A 189 12.90 -6.93 -5.36
C GLY A 189 12.93 -6.49 -3.91
N PRO A 190 14.13 -6.25 -3.36
CA PRO A 190 14.27 -5.73 -2.01
C PRO A 190 13.68 -4.32 -1.91
N LEU A 191 13.08 -4.05 -0.74
CA LEU A 191 12.75 -2.72 -0.29
C LEU A 191 13.98 -2.12 0.41
N GLU A 192 14.55 -1.06 -0.15
CA GLU A 192 15.68 -0.36 0.46
C GLU A 192 15.21 0.86 1.24
N MET A 193 15.98 1.28 2.24
CA MET A 193 15.65 2.44 3.08
C MET A 193 16.92 3.09 3.61
N GLU A 194 16.87 4.41 3.74
CA GLU A 194 17.85 5.20 4.47
C GLU A 194 17.91 4.78 5.95
N THR A 195 19.13 4.50 6.42
CA THR A 195 19.37 4.10 7.81
C THR A 195 18.96 5.19 8.79
N ALA A 196 18.45 4.80 9.96
CA ALA A 196 18.15 5.77 11.01
C ALA A 196 19.44 6.51 11.42
N PRO A 197 19.39 7.83 11.67
CA PRO A 197 20.53 8.55 12.21
C PRO A 197 20.99 7.93 13.55
N GLY A 198 22.27 7.56 13.65
CA GLY A 198 22.85 6.99 14.87
C GLY A 198 22.79 5.46 15.01
N ALA A 199 22.51 4.74 13.92
CA ALA A 199 22.76 3.30 13.81
C ALA A 199 24.26 3.00 13.57
#